data_AF-A0A928FKI6-F1
#
_entry.id   AF-A0A928FKI6-F1
#
_cell.length_a   1.000
_cell.length_b   1.000
_cell.length_c   1.000
_cell.angle_alpha   90.00
_cell.angle_beta   90.00
_cell.angle_gamma   90.00
#
_symmetry.space_group_name_H-M   'P 1'
#
loop_
_entity.id
_entity.type
_entity.pdbx_description
1 polymer ?
#
loop_
_entity_poly.entity_id
_entity_poly.type
_entity_poly.pdbx_seq_one_letter_code
_entity_poly.pdbx_strand_id
1 'polypeptide(L)'
;MAKKKKPFLRIRTAKEKYPHFRHYKKSGHPALVLSEETGDRYKFRRVTSSEFSGHHRNEKIEPNPDKSRSTPMYIVKQRQSDLKKNFSSWKYPWKYPKK
;
A
#
# COMPACT_ATOMS: atom_id res chain seq x y z
N MET A 1 28.07 31.53 -28.20
CA MET A 1 27.91 30.09 -27.88
C MET A 1 26.62 29.88 -27.10
N ALA A 2 25.56 29.36 -27.73
CA ALA A 2 24.26 29.16 -27.07
C ALA A 2 24.25 27.83 -26.29
N LYS A 3 24.15 27.90 -24.95
CA LYS A 3 23.99 26.71 -24.09
C LYS A 3 22.61 26.10 -24.33
N LYS A 4 22.55 25.00 -25.09
CA LYS A 4 21.33 24.21 -25.31
C LYS A 4 20.82 23.67 -23.96
N LYS A 5 19.70 24.19 -23.45
CA LYS A 5 19.01 23.65 -22.27
C LYS A 5 18.48 22.25 -22.63
N LYS A 6 18.94 21.22 -21.91
CA LYS A 6 18.43 19.84 -22.07
C LYS A 6 16.94 19.83 -21.69
N PRO A 7 16.05 19.27 -22.53
CA PRO A 7 14.64 19.16 -22.16
C PRO A 7 14.53 18.26 -20.92
N PHE A 8 13.83 18.75 -19.90
CA PHE A 8 13.49 17.97 -18.71
C PHE A 8 12.61 16.80 -19.16
N LEU A 9 13.19 15.59 -19.26
CA LEU A 9 12.44 14.38 -19.58
C LEU A 9 11.35 14.22 -18.52
N ARG A 10 10.11 14.49 -18.91
CA ARG A 10 8.92 14.26 -18.08
C ARG A 10 8.76 12.75 -17.96
N ILE A 11 9.38 12.16 -16.93
CA ILE A 11 9.25 10.74 -16.62
C ILE A 11 7.75 10.48 -16.41
N ARG A 12 7.11 9.88 -17.41
CA ARG A 12 5.77 9.32 -17.27
C ARG A 12 5.92 8.16 -16.28
N THR A 13 5.66 8.41 -15.00
CA THR A 13 5.59 7.36 -13.98
C THR A 13 4.59 6.32 -14.47
N ALA A 14 5.08 5.09 -14.69
CA ALA A 14 4.22 3.98 -15.10
C ALA A 14 3.07 3.87 -14.09
N LYS A 15 1.82 3.80 -14.58
CA LYS A 15 0.65 3.61 -13.71
C LYS A 15 0.86 2.32 -12.91
N GLU A 16 0.98 2.46 -11.59
CA GLU A 16 1.19 1.30 -10.73
C GLU A 16 -0.01 0.34 -10.82
N LYS A 17 0.26 -0.97 -10.69
CA LYS A 17 -0.80 -1.97 -10.58
C LYS A 17 -1.33 -1.98 -9.15
N TYR A 18 -2.65 -1.91 -9.02
CA TYR A 18 -3.38 -2.00 -7.76
C TYR A 18 -4.31 -3.23 -7.76
N PRO A 19 -4.67 -3.75 -6.59
CA PRO A 19 -4.15 -3.39 -5.27
C PRO A 19 -2.79 -4.04 -4.98
N HIS A 20 -1.98 -3.45 -4.11
CA HIS A 20 -0.69 -4.01 -3.68
C HIS A 20 -0.36 -3.63 -2.23
N PHE A 21 0.53 -4.40 -1.59
CA PHE A 21 0.96 -4.12 -0.21
C PHE A 21 2.21 -3.25 -0.17
N ARG A 22 2.20 -2.24 0.72
CA ARG A 22 3.38 -1.43 1.10
C ARG A 22 3.52 -1.40 2.61
N HIS A 23 4.72 -1.15 3.11
CA HIS A 23 4.92 -0.99 4.55
C HIS A 23 4.38 0.38 4.96
N TYR A 24 3.47 0.40 5.93
CA TYR A 24 2.90 1.62 6.48
C TYR A 24 3.66 2.02 7.74
N LYS A 25 4.46 3.08 7.62
CA LYS A 25 5.45 3.50 8.62
C LYS A 25 4.81 3.85 9.97
N LYS A 26 3.56 4.31 9.98
CA LYS A 26 2.87 4.72 11.21
C LYS A 26 2.46 3.53 12.10
N SER A 27 2.03 2.41 11.51
CA SER A 27 1.65 1.22 12.29
C SER A 27 2.73 0.15 12.33
N GLY A 28 3.74 0.23 11.45
CA GLY A 28 4.74 -0.82 11.28
C GLY A 28 4.20 -2.09 10.62
N HIS A 29 2.93 -2.07 10.16
CA HIS A 29 2.32 -3.17 9.42
C HIS A 29 2.31 -2.87 7.91
N PRO A 30 2.27 -3.91 7.05
CA PRO A 30 1.76 -3.78 5.70
C PRO A 30 0.42 -3.03 5.63
N ALA A 31 0.15 -2.39 4.50
CA ALA A 31 -1.12 -1.77 4.16
C ALA A 31 -1.48 -2.09 2.72
N LEU A 32 -2.74 -2.45 2.47
CA LEU A 32 -3.23 -2.72 1.12
C LEU A 32 -3.56 -1.39 0.44
N VAL A 33 -2.67 -0.92 -0.43
CA VAL A 33 -2.89 0.26 -1.24
C VAL A 33 -3.82 -0.10 -2.40
N LEU A 34 -4.92 0.63 -2.51
CA LEU A 34 -5.99 0.42 -3.48
C LEU A 34 -5.87 1.33 -4.69
N SER A 35 -5.49 2.59 -4.48
CA SER A 35 -5.30 3.56 -5.56
C SER A 35 -4.53 4.77 -5.06
N GLU A 36 -4.10 5.60 -6.01
CA GLU A 36 -3.68 6.97 -5.75
C GLU A 36 -4.87 7.91 -5.77
N GLU A 37 -4.81 8.93 -4.93
CA GLU A 37 -5.73 10.05 -4.91
C GLU A 37 -4.98 11.34 -5.24
N THR A 38 -5.70 12.31 -5.80
CA THR A 38 -5.17 13.64 -6.10
C THR A 38 -4.64 14.27 -4.82
N GLY A 39 -3.44 14.88 -4.87
CA GLY A 39 -2.82 15.51 -3.69
C GLY A 39 -1.87 14.61 -2.89
N ASP A 40 -1.15 13.70 -3.56
CA ASP A 40 -0.09 12.88 -2.97
C ASP A 40 -0.55 11.98 -1.81
N ARG A 41 -1.74 11.40 -1.97
CA ARG A 41 -2.33 10.46 -1.00
C ARG A 41 -2.55 9.10 -1.63
N TYR A 42 -2.42 8.07 -0.82
CA TYR A 42 -2.88 6.73 -1.14
C TYR A 42 -4.23 6.47 -0.46
N LYS A 43 -5.15 5.85 -1.19
CA LYS A 43 -6.29 5.14 -0.60
C LYS A 43 -5.83 3.74 -0.25
N PHE A 44 -6.04 3.33 0.99
CA PHE A 44 -5.57 2.04 1.48
C PHE A 44 -6.53 1.44 2.51
N ARG A 45 -6.31 0.16 2.80
CA ARG A 45 -6.89 -0.54 3.95
C ARG A 45 -5.76 -0.98 4.88
N ARG A 46 -5.87 -0.65 6.16
CA ARG A 46 -4.85 -1.02 7.16
C ARG A 46 -4.86 -2.53 7.40
N VAL A 47 -3.68 -3.08 7.68
CA VAL A 47 -3.54 -4.46 8.17
C VAL A 47 -3.33 -4.44 9.68
N THR A 48 -3.94 -5.40 10.36
CA THR A 48 -3.84 -5.62 11.80
C THR A 48 -3.60 -7.10 12.08
N SER A 49 -3.20 -7.44 13.31
CA SER A 49 -3.16 -8.83 13.81
C SER A 49 -4.49 -9.29 14.42
N SER A 50 -5.50 -8.41 14.50
CA SER A 50 -6.83 -8.75 15.04
C SER A 50 -7.78 -9.26 13.97
N GLU A 51 -8.43 -10.39 14.23
CA GLU A 51 -9.50 -10.92 13.37
C GLU A 51 -10.74 -10.02 13.34
N PHE A 52 -10.96 -9.22 14.39
CA PHE A 52 -12.14 -8.36 14.51
C PHE A 52 -11.77 -6.88 14.66
N SER A 53 -12.64 -6.01 14.16
CA SER A 53 -12.62 -4.57 14.38
C SER A 53 -14.00 -4.15 14.88
N GLY A 54 -14.16 -4.00 16.20
CA GLY A 54 -15.49 -3.92 16.82
C GLY A 54 -16.26 -5.21 16.59
N HIS A 55 -17.52 -5.11 16.15
CA HIS A 55 -18.36 -6.27 15.83
C HIS A 55 -18.16 -6.83 14.41
N HIS A 56 -17.18 -6.33 13.64
CA HIS A 56 -16.96 -6.73 12.26
C HIS A 56 -15.73 -7.62 12.11
N ARG A 57 -15.90 -8.78 11.43
CA ARG A 57 -14.80 -9.66 11.03
C ARG A 57 -13.98 -9.04 9.89
N ASN A 58 -12.66 -9.02 10.07
CA ASN A 58 -11.67 -8.56 9.10
C ASN A 58 -11.33 -9.66 8.08
N GLU A 59 -10.74 -9.28 6.95
CA GLU A 59 -10.34 -10.24 5.91
C GLU A 59 -8.98 -10.84 6.24
N LYS A 60 -8.92 -12.15 6.48
CA LYS A 60 -7.66 -12.86 6.70
C LYS A 60 -6.80 -12.83 5.43
N ILE A 61 -5.50 -12.62 5.60
CA ILE A 61 -4.52 -12.61 4.51
C ILE A 61 -3.66 -13.87 4.63
N GLU A 62 -3.74 -14.74 3.63
CA GLU A 62 -2.89 -15.93 3.55
C GLU A 62 -2.24 -16.06 2.17
N PRO A 63 -0.91 -16.25 2.09
CA PRO A 63 0.06 -16.15 3.19
C PRO A 63 0.19 -14.71 3.70
N ASN A 64 0.81 -14.50 4.87
CA ASN A 64 1.11 -13.13 5.35
C ASN A 64 1.95 -12.37 4.31
N PRO A 65 1.62 -11.09 3.98
CA PRO A 65 2.43 -10.29 3.07
C PRO A 65 3.85 -10.11 3.57
N ASP A 66 3.97 -9.92 4.89
CA ASP A 66 5.23 -9.91 5.61
C ASP A 66 5.54 -11.32 6.14
N LYS A 67 6.48 -12.00 5.48
CA LYS A 67 6.89 -13.37 5.82
C LYS A 67 7.64 -13.46 7.15
N SER A 68 8.14 -12.34 7.69
CA SER A 68 8.86 -12.34 8.97
C SER A 68 7.93 -12.49 10.18
N ARG A 69 6.63 -12.21 10.00
CA ARG A 69 5.64 -12.29 11.07
C ARG A 69 4.96 -13.65 11.11
N SER A 70 5.04 -14.30 12.27
CA SER A 70 4.30 -15.53 12.60
C SER A 70 2.82 -15.29 12.91
N THR A 71 2.46 -14.09 13.38
CA THR A 71 1.07 -13.75 13.72
C THR A 71 0.21 -13.59 12.47
N PRO A 72 -1.02 -14.16 12.41
CA PRO A 72 -1.92 -13.95 11.28
C PRO A 72 -2.21 -12.47 11.06
N MET A 73 -2.31 -12.08 9.79
CA MET A 73 -2.60 -10.71 9.39
C MET A 73 -3.98 -10.59 8.76
N TYR A 74 -4.68 -9.50 9.06
CA TYR A 74 -6.03 -9.24 8.62
C TYR A 74 -6.18 -7.82 8.05
N ILE A 75 -6.90 -7.69 6.95
CA ILE A 75 -7.23 -6.40 6.32
C ILE A 75 -8.53 -5.87 6.93
N VAL A 76 -8.46 -4.68 7.52
CA VAL A 76 -9.64 -3.99 8.03
C VAL A 76 -10.52 -3.52 6.87
N LYS A 77 -11.84 -3.66 6.98
CA LYS A 77 -12.82 -3.32 5.91
C LYS A 77 -12.84 -1.84 5.53
N GLN A 78 -12.63 -0.96 6.50
CA GLN A 78 -12.67 0.49 6.29
C GLN A 78 -11.54 0.96 5.36
N ARG A 79 -11.92 1.77 4.37
CA ARG A 79 -10.96 2.50 3.51
C ARG A 79 -10.49 3.76 4.23
N GLN A 80 -9.20 4.03 4.12
CA GLN A 80 -8.54 5.19 4.71
C GLN A 80 -7.71 5.89 3.63
N SER A 81 -7.35 7.15 3.87
CA SER A 81 -6.41 7.88 3.03
C SER A 81 -5.30 8.49 3.87
N ASP A 82 -4.06 8.41 3.38
CA ASP A 82 -2.92 9.03 4.03
C ASP A 82 -1.85 9.41 2.99
N LEU A 83 -0.94 10.30 3.38
CA LEU A 83 0.13 10.83 2.54
C LEU A 83 1.08 9.72 2.09
N LYS A 84 1.50 9.73 0.82
CA LYS A 84 2.40 8.70 0.25
C LYS A 84 3.71 8.57 1.03
N LYS A 85 4.20 9.66 1.63
CA LYS A 85 5.41 9.67 2.48
C LYS A 85 5.36 8.68 3.66
N ASN A 86 4.16 8.34 4.13
CA ASN A 86 3.96 7.40 5.23
C ASN A 86 4.03 5.93 4.79
N PHE A 87 4.23 5.69 3.49
CA PHE A 87 4.39 4.36 2.93
C PHE A 87 5.84 4.18 2.44
N SER A 88 6.31 2.94 2.45
CA SER A 88 7.58 2.59 1.83
C SER A 88 7.50 2.73 0.31
N SER A 89 8.61 3.10 -0.33
CA SER A 89 8.76 3.00 -1.78
C SER A 89 8.73 1.55 -2.26
N TRP A 90 9.20 0.61 -1.43
CA TRP A 90 9.17 -0.83 -1.66
C TRP A 90 7.77 -1.43 -1.52
N LYS A 91 7.47 -2.43 -2.36
CA LYS A 91 6.20 -3.18 -2.38
C LYS A 91 6.47 -4.62 -1.95
N TYR A 92 5.60 -5.17 -1.13
CA TYR A 92 5.66 -6.59 -0.81
C TYR A 92 5.36 -7.41 -2.08
N PRO A 93 6.07 -8.54 -2.31
CA PRO A 93 5.88 -9.41 -3.48
C PRO A 93 4.59 -10.26 -3.40
N TRP A 94 3.59 -9.78 -2.65
CA TRP A 94 2.34 -10.48 -2.39
C TRP A 94 1.33 -10.17 -3.50
N LYS A 95 0.78 -11.22 -4.12
CA LYS A 95 -0.20 -11.09 -5.21
C LYS A 95 -1.61 -11.23 -4.64
N TYR A 96 -2.43 -10.18 -4.79
CA TYR A 96 -3.84 -10.25 -4.41
C TYR A 96 -4.55 -11.34 -5.22
N PRO A 97 -5.16 -12.35 -4.57
CA PRO A 97 -5.85 -13.40 -5.30
C PRO A 97 -6.99 -12.75 -6.10
N LYS A 98 -7.01 -13.01 -7.41
CA LYS A 98 -8.17 -12.67 -8.23
C LYS A 98 -9.29 -13.62 -7.78
N LYS A 99 -10.29 -13.07 -7.09
CA LYS A 99 -11.55 -13.77 -6.91
C LYS A 99 -12.29 -13.83 -8.24
#